data_AF-A0A352Y1D4-F1
#
_entry.id   AF-A0A352Y1D4-F1
#
_cell.length_a   1.000
_cell.length_b   1.000
_cell.length_c   1.000
_cell.angle_alpha   90.00
_cell.angle_beta   90.00
_cell.angle_gamma   90.00
#
_symmetry.space_group_name_H-M   'P 1'
#
loop_
_entity.id
_entity.type
_entity.pdbx_description
1 polymer ?
#
loop_
_entity_poly.entity_id
_entity_poly.type
_entity_poly.pdbx_seq_one_letter_code
_entity_poly.pdbx_strand_id
1 'polypeptide(L)'
;MNTASVPVDPTIFKAYDVRGIYGENLNDEVAYRIGRAAAQYLQVPEIAVGRDMRNSSPQLAAALLRGITDQGVNAIDLGMTTTDGLYFAVGKFNYPA
;
A
#
# COMPACT_ATOMS: atom_id res chain seq x y z
N MET A 1 -13.85 -15.13 -16.54
CA MET A 1 -13.88 -14.35 -15.28
C MET A 1 -14.09 -12.90 -15.65
N ASN A 2 -15.00 -12.20 -14.98
CA ASN A 2 -15.43 -10.85 -15.35
C ASN A 2 -14.23 -9.88 -15.27
N THR A 3 -13.78 -9.36 -16.41
CA THR A 3 -12.62 -8.48 -16.58
C THR A 3 -12.94 -7.00 -16.39
N ALA A 4 -14.11 -6.68 -15.82
CA ALA A 4 -14.48 -5.29 -15.55
C ALA A 4 -13.55 -4.75 -14.44
N SER A 5 -12.54 -3.97 -14.83
CA SER A 5 -11.69 -3.26 -13.90
C SER A 5 -12.55 -2.27 -13.11
N VAL A 6 -12.55 -2.39 -11.77
CA VAL A 6 -13.19 -1.38 -10.92
C VAL A 6 -12.43 -0.07 -11.14
N PRO A 7 -13.08 1.00 -11.62
CA PRO A 7 -12.41 2.28 -11.79
C PRO A 7 -11.93 2.79 -10.42
N VAL A 8 -10.70 3.31 -10.37
CA VAL A 8 -10.19 3.95 -9.14
C VAL A 8 -10.81 5.33 -9.06
N ASP A 9 -11.55 5.60 -7.99
CA ASP A 9 -12.09 6.93 -7.71
C ASP A 9 -10.93 7.89 -7.45
N PRO A 10 -10.67 8.89 -8.31
CA PRO A 10 -9.53 9.78 -8.15
C PRO A 10 -9.65 10.66 -6.90
N THR A 11 -10.85 10.82 -6.33
CA THR A 11 -11.04 11.65 -5.14
C THR A 11 -10.39 11.06 -3.91
N ILE A 12 -10.02 9.77 -3.89
CA ILE A 12 -9.30 9.18 -2.75
C ILE A 12 -7.87 9.71 -2.62
N PHE A 13 -7.27 10.24 -3.70
CA PHE A 13 -5.95 10.84 -3.67
C PHE A 13 -6.05 12.28 -3.19
N LYS A 14 -5.63 12.51 -1.94
CA LYS A 14 -5.62 13.84 -1.31
C LYS A 14 -4.24 14.49 -1.52
N ALA A 15 -4.07 15.69 -0.98
CA ALA A 15 -2.82 16.45 -1.14
C ALA A 15 -1.58 15.72 -0.58
N TYR A 16 -1.74 14.89 0.46
CA TYR A 16 -0.62 14.24 1.17
C TYR A 16 -0.73 12.73 1.30
N ASP A 17 -1.91 12.15 1.11
CA ASP A 17 -2.16 10.73 1.34
C ASP A 17 -3.38 10.21 0.55
N VAL A 18 -3.63 8.91 0.65
CA VAL A 18 -4.81 8.24 0.10
C VAL A 18 -5.83 8.05 1.22
N ARG A 19 -7.04 8.58 1.04
CA ARG A 19 -8.16 8.46 2.00
C ARG A 19 -9.45 8.11 1.31
N GLY A 20 -10.03 6.98 1.70
CA GLY A 20 -11.34 6.52 1.26
C GLY A 20 -12.03 5.68 2.34
N ILE A 21 -13.29 5.33 2.07
CA ILE A 21 -14.10 4.44 2.89
C ILE A 21 -13.88 3.01 2.41
N TYR A 22 -13.50 2.11 3.33
CA TYR A 22 -13.25 0.72 2.99
C TYR A 22 -14.54 0.03 2.54
N GLY A 23 -14.49 -0.67 1.40
CA GLY A 23 -15.65 -1.33 0.79
C GLY A 23 -16.47 -0.45 -0.15
N GLU A 24 -16.22 0.87 -0.17
CA GLU A 24 -16.85 1.82 -1.10
C GLU A 24 -15.86 2.24 -2.18
N ASN A 25 -15.01 3.23 -1.89
CA ASN A 25 -14.03 3.79 -2.84
C ASN A 25 -12.57 3.40 -2.54
N LEU A 26 -12.32 2.75 -1.40
CA LEU A 26 -11.06 2.07 -1.10
C LEU A 26 -11.35 0.58 -0.83
N ASN A 27 -10.65 -0.32 -1.51
CA ASN A 27 -10.82 -1.75 -1.36
C ASN A 27 -9.53 -2.49 -1.74
N ASP A 28 -9.54 -3.82 -1.60
CA ASP A 28 -8.38 -4.67 -1.85
C ASP A 28 -7.83 -4.52 -3.28
N GLU A 29 -8.69 -4.44 -4.30
CA GLU A 29 -8.25 -4.26 -5.69
C GLU A 29 -7.60 -2.88 -5.91
N VAL A 30 -8.16 -1.82 -5.32
CA VAL A 30 -7.57 -0.48 -5.36
C VAL A 30 -6.21 -0.47 -4.65
N ALA A 31 -6.09 -1.09 -3.47
CA ALA A 31 -4.84 -1.18 -2.73
C ALA A 31 -3.77 -1.98 -3.49
N TYR A 32 -4.15 -3.11 -4.12
CA TYR A 32 -3.28 -3.88 -5.00
C TYR A 32 -2.73 -3.03 -6.15
N ARG A 33 -3.60 -2.28 -6.84
CA ARG A 33 -3.19 -1.40 -7.93
C ARG A 33 -2.30 -0.25 -7.48
N ILE A 34 -2.55 0.31 -6.29
CA ILE A 34 -1.66 1.31 -5.68
C ILE A 34 -0.29 0.70 -5.41
N GLY A 35 -0.22 -0.53 -4.88
CA GLY A 35 1.05 -1.23 -4.63
C GLY A 35 1.85 -1.42 -5.90
N ARG A 36 1.20 -1.86 -6.99
CA ARG A 36 1.84 -1.97 -8.31
C ARG A 36 2.35 -0.62 -8.81
N ALA A 37 1.52 0.42 -8.72
CA ALA A 37 1.87 1.76 -9.16
C ALA A 37 3.04 2.35 -8.36
N ALA A 38 3.05 2.15 -7.03
CA ALA A 38 4.13 2.58 -6.15
C ALA A 38 5.46 1.91 -6.52
N ALA A 39 5.46 0.60 -6.74
CA ALA A 39 6.63 -0.15 -7.17
C ALA A 39 7.19 0.36 -8.52
N GLN A 40 6.32 0.63 -9.50
CA GLN A 40 6.73 1.18 -10.80
C GLN A 40 7.24 2.62 -10.70
N TYR A 41 6.65 3.44 -9.82
CA TYR A 41 6.99 4.85 -9.67
C TYR A 41 8.29 5.06 -8.89
N LEU A 42 8.46 4.36 -7.77
CA LEU A 42 9.61 4.54 -6.88
C LEU A 42 10.90 3.94 -7.45
N GLN A 43 10.80 2.85 -8.23
CA GLN A 43 11.94 2.17 -8.85
C GLN A 43 13.05 1.79 -7.85
N VAL A 44 12.65 1.38 -6.65
CA VAL A 44 13.52 0.93 -5.55
C VAL A 44 13.50 -0.60 -5.44
N PRO A 45 14.55 -1.24 -4.88
CA PRO A 45 14.60 -2.69 -4.75
C PRO A 45 13.61 -3.24 -3.71
N GLU A 46 13.22 -2.44 -2.71
CA GLU A 46 12.31 -2.86 -1.65
C GLU A 46 11.48 -1.70 -1.09
N ILE A 47 10.30 -1.99 -0.53
CA ILE A 47 9.39 -1.01 0.08
C ILE A 47 8.93 -1.52 1.45
N ALA A 48 9.10 -0.71 2.49
CA ALA A 48 8.59 -0.98 3.82
C ALA A 48 7.10 -0.65 3.93
N VAL A 49 6.33 -1.60 4.44
CA VAL A 49 4.88 -1.47 4.60
C VAL A 49 4.52 -1.74 6.06
N GLY A 50 3.88 -0.75 6.68
CA GLY A 50 3.27 -0.88 8.00
C GLY A 50 1.77 -0.61 7.92
N ARG A 51 1.03 -1.07 8.94
CA ARG A 51 -0.41 -0.83 9.03
C ARG A 51 -0.84 -0.51 10.46
N ASP A 52 -1.98 0.16 10.59
CA ASP A 52 -2.59 0.43 11.88
C ASP A 52 -3.49 -0.73 12.36
N MET A 53 -4.26 -0.46 13.43
CA MET A 53 -5.14 -1.40 14.11
C MET A 53 -6.56 -1.54 13.52
N ARG A 54 -6.90 -0.86 12.41
CA ARG A 54 -8.26 -0.97 11.85
C ARG A 54 -8.51 -2.38 11.31
N ASN A 55 -9.76 -2.83 11.42
CA ASN A 55 -10.16 -4.18 10.99
C ASN A 55 -9.94 -4.44 9.49
N SER A 56 -9.95 -3.39 8.66
CA SER A 56 -9.71 -3.47 7.21
C SER A 56 -8.23 -3.42 6.84
N SER A 57 -7.36 -3.00 7.77
CA SER A 57 -5.94 -2.78 7.50
C SER A 57 -5.18 -4.06 7.14
N PRO A 58 -5.44 -5.24 7.74
CA PRO A 58 -4.81 -6.48 7.30
C PRO A 58 -5.06 -6.83 5.83
N GLN A 59 -6.30 -6.66 5.35
CA GLN A 59 -6.69 -6.97 3.97
C GLN A 59 -6.07 -5.98 2.99
N LEU A 60 -6.15 -4.67 3.31
CA LEU A 60 -5.55 -3.62 2.49
C LEU A 60 -4.03 -3.78 2.40
N ALA A 61 -3.35 -4.06 3.51
CA ALA A 61 -1.91 -4.31 3.53
C ALA A 61 -1.54 -5.55 2.71
N ALA A 62 -2.26 -6.67 2.89
CA ALA A 62 -2.01 -7.88 2.11
C ALA A 62 -2.19 -7.65 0.60
N ALA A 63 -3.18 -6.85 0.18
CA ALA A 63 -3.36 -6.49 -1.21
C ALA A 63 -2.25 -5.57 -1.72
N LEU A 64 -1.86 -4.55 -0.96
CA LEU A 64 -0.76 -3.64 -1.28
C LEU A 64 0.57 -4.40 -1.45
N LEU A 65 0.90 -5.27 -0.48
CA LEU A 65 2.10 -6.12 -0.49
C LEU A 65 2.14 -6.98 -1.75
N ARG A 66 1.03 -7.66 -2.09
CA ARG A 66 0.92 -8.43 -3.34
C ARG A 66 1.18 -7.56 -4.58
N GLY A 67 0.61 -6.36 -4.60
CA GLY A 67 0.82 -5.41 -5.70
C GLY A 67 2.28 -5.02 -5.88
N ILE A 68 3.00 -4.81 -4.78
CA ILE A 68 4.43 -4.51 -4.79
C ILE A 68 5.23 -5.72 -5.31
N THR A 69 4.99 -6.91 -4.74
CA THR A 69 5.75 -8.12 -5.07
C THR A 69 5.51 -8.61 -6.49
N ASP A 70 4.29 -8.45 -7.03
CA ASP A 70 3.97 -8.82 -8.42
C ASP A 70 4.67 -7.90 -9.45
N GLN A 71 5.27 -6.79 -9.01
CA GLN A 71 6.15 -5.95 -9.83
C GLN A 71 7.64 -6.29 -9.66
N GLY A 72 7.97 -7.35 -8.94
CA GLY A 72 9.36 -7.78 -8.72
C GLY A 72 10.12 -6.95 -7.68
N VAL A 73 9.41 -6.12 -6.91
CA VAL A 73 9.98 -5.33 -5.80
C VAL A 73 9.76 -6.06 -4.48
N ASN A 74 10.76 -6.11 -3.62
CA ASN A 74 10.63 -6.74 -2.31
C ASN A 74 9.72 -5.89 -1.40
N ALA A 75 8.90 -6.51 -0.56
CA ALA A 75 8.01 -5.80 0.34
C ALA A 75 8.34 -6.21 1.79
N ILE A 76 8.76 -5.24 2.60
CA ILE A 76 9.13 -5.47 4.00
C ILE A 76 7.88 -5.22 4.84
N ASP A 77 7.20 -6.29 5.25
CA ASP A 77 6.05 -6.21 6.14
C ASP A 77 6.50 -5.96 7.58
N LEU A 78 6.31 -4.73 8.06
CA LEU A 78 6.57 -4.31 9.44
C LEU A 78 5.41 -4.65 10.38
N GLY A 79 4.30 -5.18 9.86
CA GLY A 79 3.14 -5.55 10.62
C GLY A 79 2.38 -4.34 11.17
N MET A 80 1.80 -4.53 12.37
CA MET A 80 1.05 -3.47 13.05
C MET A 80 2.00 -2.48 13.71
N THR A 81 1.96 -1.23 13.29
CA THR A 81 2.81 -0.15 13.81
C THR A 81 2.10 1.20 13.71
N THR A 82 2.67 2.24 14.33
CA THR A 82 2.27 3.63 14.10
C THR A 82 2.96 4.19 12.85
N THR A 83 2.43 5.29 12.32
CA THR A 83 3.08 6.04 11.24
C THR A 83 4.50 6.47 11.62
N ASP A 84 4.70 6.96 12.86
CA ASP A 84 6.03 7.34 13.34
C ASP A 84 6.97 6.13 13.44
N GLY A 85 6.45 4.96 13.82
CA GLY A 85 7.22 3.71 13.85
C GLY A 85 7.65 3.24 12.45
N LEU A 86 6.79 3.40 11.44
CA LEU A 86 7.14 3.17 10.04
C LEU A 86 8.27 4.12 9.59
N TYR A 87 8.12 5.43 9.82
CA TYR A 87 9.15 6.42 9.45
C TYR A 87 10.47 6.18 10.18
N PHE A 88 10.42 5.85 11.46
CA PHE A 88 11.60 5.47 12.22
C PHE A 88 12.26 4.23 11.63
N ALA A 89 11.52 3.18 11.31
CA ALA A 89 12.08 1.96 10.72
C ALA A 89 12.78 2.25 9.38
N VAL A 90 12.13 3.00 8.49
CA VAL A 90 12.71 3.42 7.20
C VAL A 90 14.05 4.14 7.42
N GLY A 91 14.08 5.17 8.28
CA GLY A 91 15.30 5.93 8.53
C GLY A 91 16.36 5.17 9.34
N LYS A 92 15.95 4.31 10.28
CA LYS A 92 16.87 3.57 11.16
C LYS A 92 17.55 2.41 10.45
N PHE A 93 16.81 1.71 9.58
CA PHE A 93 17.28 0.53 8.85
C PHE A 93 17.71 0.85 7.41
N ASN A 94 17.63 2.12 6.99
CA ASN A 94 17.94 2.59 5.64
C ASN A 94 17.13 1.88 4.54
N TYR A 95 15.85 1.62 4.80
CA TYR A 95 14.96 1.15 3.73
C TYR A 95 14.78 2.27 2.70
N PRO A 96 14.82 1.97 1.40
CA PRO A 96 14.78 2.99 0.36
C PRO A 96 13.38 3.58 0.14
N ALA A 97 12.34 2.92 0.64
CA ALA A 97 10.95 3.38 0.67
C ALA A 97 10.20 2.74 1.83
#